data_AF-A0A6G0WGQ0-F1
#
_entry.id   AF-A0A6G0WGQ0-F1
#
_cell.length_a   1.000
_cell.length_b   1.000
_cell.length_c   1.000
_cell.angle_alpha   90.00
_cell.angle_beta   90.00
_cell.angle_gamma   90.00
#
_symmetry.space_group_name_H-M   'P 1'
#
loop_
_entity.id
_entity.type
_entity.pdbx_description
1 polymer ?
#
loop_
_entity_poly.entity_id
_entity_poly.type
_entity_poly.pdbx_seq_one_letter_code
_entity_poly.pdbx_strand_id
1 'polypeptide(L)'
;MSSRVETSTDLDAAMERLHALKLSSEMALSRNRSGVDDHSRRLREQYETMVLDQTRQAHRVIQENAQLRSMLATLEAQNQTLRHTVHALESYRDKVDEQSVEIEVLREEIKTLKQTNFSLQFYLQQADQTRNFSYTPRPPDVF
;
A
#
# COMPACT_ATOMS: atom_id res chain seq x y z
N MET A 1 55.06 31.58 -93.83
CA MET A 1 54.41 32.12 -92.61
C MET A 1 53.28 31.17 -92.23
N SER A 2 52.97 31.08 -90.94
CA SER A 2 51.83 30.37 -90.30
C SER A 2 51.99 28.88 -89.93
N SER A 3 52.54 28.63 -88.74
CA SER A 3 52.23 27.44 -87.92
C SER A 3 52.48 27.72 -86.42
N ARG A 4 51.87 28.77 -85.86
CA ARG A 4 52.13 29.13 -84.45
C ARG A 4 50.94 29.71 -83.67
N VAL A 5 49.72 29.55 -84.18
CA VAL A 5 48.51 30.12 -83.53
C VAL A 5 47.63 29.04 -82.88
N GLU A 6 47.71 27.77 -83.30
CA GLU A 6 46.81 26.70 -82.81
C GLU A 6 47.12 26.24 -81.37
N THR A 7 48.37 26.37 -80.89
CA THR A 7 48.74 25.90 -79.54
C THR A 7 48.32 26.85 -78.42
N SER A 8 48.01 28.11 -78.72
CA SER A 8 47.61 29.11 -77.70
C SER A 8 46.14 28.96 -77.33
N THR A 9 45.29 28.71 -78.33
CA THR A 9 43.84 28.52 -78.14
C THR A 9 43.52 27.22 -77.42
N ASP A 10 44.31 26.16 -77.64
CA ASP A 10 44.16 24.89 -76.92
C ASP A 10 44.57 24.98 -75.45
N LEU A 11 45.56 25.83 -75.13
CA LEU A 11 46.05 26.03 -73.77
C LEU A 11 45.06 26.87 -72.95
N ASP A 12 44.47 27.89 -73.56
CA ASP A 12 43.38 28.67 -72.96
C ASP A 12 42.12 27.80 -72.77
N ALA A 13 41.76 26.97 -73.74
CA ALA A 13 40.65 26.02 -73.60
C ALA A 13 40.91 24.97 -72.51
N ALA A 14 42.16 24.52 -72.35
CA ALA A 14 42.54 23.61 -71.26
C ALA A 14 42.50 24.29 -69.89
N MET A 15 42.94 25.54 -69.78
CA MET A 15 42.83 26.33 -68.55
C MET A 15 41.36 26.63 -68.19
N GLU A 16 40.52 26.93 -69.18
CA GLU A 16 39.09 27.15 -68.98
C GLU A 16 38.37 25.86 -68.54
N ARG A 17 38.72 24.71 -69.12
CA ARG A 17 38.23 23.39 -68.66
C ARG A 17 38.70 23.05 -67.25
N LEU A 18 39.95 23.36 -66.91
CA LEU A 18 40.49 23.16 -65.57
C LEU A 18 39.75 24.06 -64.55
N HIS A 19 39.47 25.31 -64.92
CA HIS A 19 38.73 26.24 -64.09
C HIS A 19 37.27 25.80 -63.89
N ALA A 20 36.61 25.32 -64.96
CA ALA A 20 35.28 24.74 -64.91
C ALA A 20 35.24 23.47 -64.04
N LEU A 21 36.26 22.60 -64.13
CA LEU A 21 36.43 21.42 -63.28
C LEU A 21 36.68 21.80 -61.81
N LYS A 22 37.48 22.84 -61.55
CA LYS A 22 37.74 23.33 -60.20
C LYS A 22 36.48 23.90 -59.55
N LEU A 23 35.73 24.74 -60.27
CA LEU A 23 34.45 25.26 -59.80
C LEU A 23 33.41 24.15 -59.60
N SER A 24 33.37 23.16 -60.50
CA SER A 24 32.51 21.98 -60.36
C SER A 24 32.88 21.14 -59.13
N SER A 25 34.18 20.96 -58.86
CA SER A 25 34.69 20.28 -57.67
C SER A 25 34.37 21.03 -56.39
N GLU A 26 34.54 22.36 -56.35
CA GLU A 26 34.19 23.19 -55.19
C GLU A 26 32.68 23.18 -54.93
N MET A 27 31.85 23.20 -55.98
CA MET A 27 30.40 23.05 -55.85
C MET A 27 29.99 21.64 -55.41
N ALA A 28 30.66 20.59 -55.89
CA ALA A 28 30.41 19.22 -55.46
C ALA A 28 30.78 19.02 -53.98
N LEU A 29 31.90 19.60 -53.52
CA LEU A 29 32.33 19.57 -52.12
C LEU A 29 31.41 20.39 -51.21
N SER A 30 30.96 21.57 -51.65
CA SER A 30 29.99 22.41 -50.93
C SER A 30 28.62 21.72 -50.80
N ARG A 31 28.14 21.08 -51.87
CA ARG A 31 26.89 20.31 -51.89
C ARG A 31 26.95 19.08 -50.97
N ASN A 32 28.11 18.43 -50.88
CA ASN A 32 28.30 17.30 -49.98
C ASN A 32 28.37 17.72 -48.50
N ARG A 33 28.96 18.89 -48.18
CA ARG A 33 28.98 19.46 -46.82
C ARG A 33 27.59 19.89 -46.34
N SER A 34 26.79 20.52 -47.21
CA SER A 34 25.41 20.92 -46.89
C SER A 34 24.50 19.74 -46.53
N GLY A 35 24.72 18.54 -47.11
CA GLY A 35 23.95 17.34 -46.78
C GLY A 35 24.38 16.66 -45.46
N VAL A 36 25.67 16.73 -45.12
CA VAL A 36 26.22 16.19 -43.86
C VAL A 36 25.79 17.03 -42.66
N ASP A 37 25.74 18.36 -42.81
CA ASP A 37 25.26 19.27 -41.76
C ASP A 37 23.75 19.09 -41.51
N ASP A 38 22.95 18.92 -42.56
CA ASP A 38 21.51 18.66 -42.45
C ASP A 38 21.22 17.28 -41.81
N HIS A 39 21.98 16.24 -42.19
CA HIS A 39 21.88 14.93 -41.55
C HIS A 39 22.26 14.97 -40.06
N SER A 40 23.33 15.67 -39.71
CA SER A 40 23.79 15.84 -38.33
C SER A 40 22.77 16.61 -37.49
N ARG A 41 22.12 17.62 -38.08
CA ARG A 41 21.05 18.39 -37.43
C ARG A 41 19.80 17.54 -37.18
N ARG A 42 19.34 16.76 -38.17
CA ARG A 42 18.20 15.84 -38.02
C ARG A 42 18.47 14.75 -36.99
N LEU A 43 19.68 14.19 -36.97
CA LEU A 43 20.10 13.24 -35.94
C LEU A 43 20.01 13.88 -34.55
N ARG A 44 20.51 15.10 -34.39
CA ARG A 44 20.43 15.83 -33.12
C ARG A 44 18.99 16.06 -32.68
N GLU A 45 18.11 16.50 -33.58
CA GLU A 45 16.69 16.70 -33.31
C GLU A 45 15.98 15.36 -32.95
N GLN A 46 16.35 14.25 -33.60
CA GLN A 46 15.85 12.91 -33.26
C GLN A 46 16.33 12.44 -31.88
N TYR A 47 17.59 12.65 -31.55
CA TYR A 47 18.10 12.35 -30.20
C TYR A 47 17.40 13.21 -29.14
N GLU A 48 17.20 14.49 -29.41
CA GLU A 48 16.51 15.40 -28.50
C GLU A 48 15.07 14.96 -28.25
N THR A 49 14.32 14.64 -29.31
CA THR A 49 12.94 14.13 -29.18
C THR A 49 12.87 12.81 -28.42
N MET A 50 13.79 11.87 -28.70
CA MET A 50 13.88 10.60 -27.98
C MET A 50 14.18 10.80 -26.49
N VAL A 51 15.11 11.69 -26.14
CA VAL A 51 15.44 11.99 -24.74
C VAL A 51 14.26 12.65 -24.02
N LEU A 52 13.56 13.56 -24.69
CA LEU A 52 12.35 14.19 -24.14
C LEU A 52 11.23 13.16 -23.90
N ASP A 53 11.04 12.20 -24.80
CA ASP A 53 10.05 11.16 -24.59
C ASP A 53 10.47 10.17 -23.49
N GLN A 54 11.75 9.80 -23.43
CA GLN A 54 12.27 8.95 -22.37
C GLN A 54 12.11 9.61 -20.99
N THR A 55 12.41 10.90 -20.88
CA THR A 55 12.23 11.65 -19.63
C THR A 55 10.76 11.74 -19.24
N ARG A 56 9.83 11.96 -20.18
CA ARG A 56 8.39 11.93 -19.90
C ARG A 56 7.93 10.56 -19.42
N GLN A 57 8.38 9.49 -20.05
CA GLN A 57 8.06 8.12 -19.63
C GLN A 57 8.60 7.83 -18.23
N ALA A 58 9.86 8.22 -17.95
CA ALA A 58 10.45 8.07 -16.63
C ALA A 58 9.64 8.81 -15.55
N HIS A 59 9.18 10.04 -15.83
CA HIS A 59 8.34 10.79 -14.90
C HIS A 59 7.01 10.09 -14.62
N ARG A 60 6.34 9.54 -15.65
CA ARG A 60 5.10 8.77 -15.47
C ARG A 60 5.32 7.55 -14.59
N VAL A 61 6.37 6.78 -14.87
CA VAL A 61 6.72 5.60 -14.06
C VAL A 61 7.00 5.99 -12.61
N ILE A 62 7.72 7.10 -12.37
CA ILE A 62 7.99 7.60 -11.01
C ILE A 62 6.69 7.97 -10.30
N GLN A 63 5.77 8.65 -10.98
CA GLN A 63 4.47 9.02 -10.43
C GLN A 63 3.62 7.79 -10.09
N GLU A 64 3.53 6.83 -11.01
CA GLU A 64 2.84 5.56 -10.79
C GLU A 64 3.44 4.79 -9.62
N ASN A 65 4.77 4.72 -9.52
CA ASN A 65 5.44 4.06 -8.40
C ASN A 65 5.14 4.74 -7.06
N ALA A 66 5.14 6.08 -7.04
CA ALA A 66 4.79 6.85 -5.85
C ALA A 66 3.33 6.59 -5.42
N GLN A 67 2.40 6.55 -6.38
CA GLN A 67 1.00 6.23 -6.11
C GLN A 67 0.82 4.80 -5.57
N LEU A 68 1.47 3.81 -6.19
CA LEU A 68 1.42 2.41 -5.75
C LEU A 68 2.01 2.24 -4.34
N ARG A 69 3.12 2.92 -4.03
CA ARG A 69 3.70 2.92 -2.68
C ARG A 69 2.78 3.54 -1.65
N SER A 70 2.11 4.64 -2.00
CA SER A 70 1.12 5.28 -1.13
C SER A 70 -0.06 4.33 -0.86
N MET A 71 -0.60 3.70 -1.90
CA MET A 71 -1.68 2.72 -1.77
C MET A 71 -1.25 1.49 -0.96
N LEU A 72 -0.02 1.01 -1.13
CA LEU A 72 0.50 -0.09 -0.33
C LEU A 72 0.58 0.29 1.16
N ALA A 73 1.11 1.48 1.46
CA ALA A 73 1.21 1.96 2.84
C ALA A 73 -0.17 2.12 3.51
N THR A 74 -1.19 2.58 2.78
CA THR A 74 -2.55 2.67 3.34
C THR A 74 -3.17 1.30 3.58
N LEU A 75 -2.96 0.33 2.67
CA LEU A 75 -3.41 -1.05 2.84
C LEU A 75 -2.72 -1.73 4.02
N GLU A 76 -1.41 -1.50 4.20
CA GLU A 76 -0.66 -2.02 5.35
C GLU A 76 -1.18 -1.44 6.67
N ALA A 77 -1.44 -0.13 6.73
CA ALA A 77 -2.01 0.52 7.91
C ALA A 77 -3.42 -0.02 8.23
N GLN A 78 -4.25 -0.25 7.22
CA GLN A 78 -5.56 -0.89 7.40
C GLN A 78 -5.42 -2.32 7.90
N ASN A 79 -4.49 -3.11 7.35
CA ASN A 79 -4.24 -4.48 7.79
C ASN A 79 -3.78 -4.52 9.26
N GLN A 80 -2.87 -3.63 9.64
CA GLN A 80 -2.45 -3.50 11.04
C GLN A 80 -3.64 -3.14 11.94
N THR A 81 -4.44 -2.15 11.55
CA THR A 81 -5.64 -1.77 12.31
C THR A 81 -6.58 -2.96 12.50
N LEU A 82 -6.85 -3.72 11.43
CA LEU A 82 -7.68 -4.92 11.51
C LEU A 82 -7.09 -5.97 12.48
N ARG A 83 -5.79 -6.23 12.45
CA ARG A 83 -5.15 -7.15 13.41
C ARG A 83 -5.33 -6.69 14.85
N HIS A 84 -5.17 -5.40 15.13
CA HIS A 84 -5.41 -4.85 16.47
C HIS A 84 -6.87 -5.04 16.89
N THR A 85 -7.84 -4.81 15.98
CA THR A 85 -9.25 -5.03 16.29
C THR A 85 -9.57 -6.49 16.54
N VAL A 86 -8.95 -7.42 15.81
CA VAL A 86 -9.11 -8.87 16.04
C VAL A 86 -8.58 -9.25 17.42
N HIS A 87 -7.39 -8.81 17.79
CA HIS A 87 -6.85 -9.07 19.13
C HIS A 87 -7.69 -8.47 20.26
N ALA A 88 -8.28 -7.29 20.03
CA ALA A 88 -9.22 -6.70 20.98
C ALA A 88 -10.50 -7.53 21.12
N LEU A 89 -11.02 -8.09 20.03
CA LEU A 89 -12.18 -8.99 20.06
C LEU A 89 -11.87 -10.33 20.75
N GLU A 90 -10.69 -10.90 20.50
CA GLU A 90 -10.20 -12.09 21.21
C GLU A 90 -10.11 -11.81 22.72
N SER A 91 -9.51 -10.69 23.10
CA SER A 91 -9.43 -10.28 24.51
C SER A 91 -10.80 -10.06 25.15
N TYR A 92 -11.77 -9.55 24.38
CA TYR A 92 -13.15 -9.38 24.86
C TYR A 92 -13.83 -10.75 25.06
N ARG A 93 -13.61 -11.68 24.13
CA ARG A 93 -14.11 -13.06 24.24
C ARG A 93 -13.56 -13.76 25.48
N ASP A 94 -12.26 -13.65 25.73
CA ASP A 94 -11.63 -14.25 26.92
C ASP A 94 -12.25 -13.71 28.21
N LYS A 95 -12.54 -12.40 28.27
CA LYS A 95 -13.25 -11.78 29.40
C LYS A 95 -14.68 -12.29 29.56
N VAL A 96 -15.40 -12.52 28.46
CA VAL A 96 -16.75 -13.08 28.51
C VAL A 96 -16.70 -14.52 29.04
N ASP A 97 -15.71 -15.31 28.61
CA ASP A 97 -15.52 -16.67 29.09
C ASP A 97 -15.18 -16.67 30.59
N GLU A 98 -14.29 -15.78 31.06
CA GLU A 98 -13.99 -15.60 32.50
C GLU A 98 -15.24 -15.22 33.31
N GLN A 99 -16.01 -14.24 32.85
CA GLN A 99 -17.27 -13.83 33.49
C GLN A 99 -18.29 -14.97 33.54
N SER A 100 -18.33 -15.83 32.52
CA SER A 100 -19.23 -16.98 32.48
C SER A 100 -18.92 -17.98 33.60
N VAL A 101 -17.64 -18.20 33.88
CA VAL A 101 -17.18 -19.06 34.98
C VAL A 101 -17.54 -18.45 36.33
N GLU A 102 -17.30 -17.14 36.51
CA GLU A 102 -17.67 -16.43 37.75
C GLU A 102 -19.19 -16.50 38.02
N ILE A 103 -20.00 -16.30 36.98
CA ILE A 103 -21.46 -16.42 37.08
C ILE A 103 -21.87 -17.83 37.53
N GLU A 104 -21.22 -18.87 37.02
CA GLU A 104 -21.55 -20.25 37.40
C GLU A 104 -21.18 -20.54 38.85
N VAL A 105 -20.01 -20.08 39.31
CA VAL A 105 -19.60 -20.18 40.72
C VAL A 105 -20.62 -19.47 41.63
N LEU A 106 -21.03 -18.25 41.29
CA LEU A 106 -22.02 -17.50 42.05
C LEU A 106 -23.38 -18.20 42.08
N ARG A 107 -23.78 -18.85 40.98
CA ARG A 107 -25.02 -19.64 40.93
C ARG A 107 -24.98 -20.84 41.85
N GLU A 108 -23.86 -21.56 41.90
CA GLU A 108 -23.66 -22.67 42.83
C GLU A 108 -23.70 -22.19 44.28
N GLU A 109 -23.04 -21.06 44.59
CA GLU A 109 -23.08 -20.46 45.92
C GLU A 109 -24.51 -20.08 46.34
N ILE A 110 -25.28 -19.42 45.46
CA ILE A 110 -26.69 -19.10 45.73
C ILE A 110 -27.51 -20.37 45.98
N LYS A 111 -27.25 -21.45 45.22
CA LYS A 111 -27.95 -22.73 45.42
C LYS A 111 -27.63 -23.33 46.79
N THR A 112 -26.37 -23.35 47.19
CA THR A 112 -25.97 -23.85 48.52
C THR A 112 -26.57 -23.00 49.64
N LEU A 113 -26.51 -21.68 49.53
CA LEU A 113 -27.12 -20.74 50.49
C LEU A 113 -28.63 -20.92 50.62
N LYS A 114 -29.34 -21.15 49.51
CA LYS A 114 -30.78 -21.44 49.55
C LYS A 114 -31.07 -22.74 50.29
N GLN A 115 -30.27 -23.78 50.07
CA GLN A 115 -30.43 -25.07 50.73
C GLN A 115 -30.12 -24.99 52.25
N THR A 116 -29.06 -24.27 52.63
CA THR A 116 -28.72 -24.08 54.05
C THR A 116 -29.78 -23.23 54.75
N ASN A 117 -30.26 -22.16 54.11
CA ASN A 117 -31.33 -21.33 54.66
C ASN A 117 -32.63 -22.14 54.86
N PHE A 118 -33.04 -22.94 53.87
CA PHE A 118 -34.19 -23.83 54.01
C PHE A 118 -34.02 -24.81 55.18
N SER A 119 -32.85 -25.42 55.31
CA SER A 119 -32.55 -26.37 56.40
C SER A 119 -32.63 -25.68 57.76
N LEU A 120 -32.09 -24.47 57.89
CA LEU A 120 -32.16 -23.67 59.11
C LEU A 120 -33.60 -23.28 59.46
N GLN A 121 -34.39 -22.84 58.46
CA GLN A 121 -35.81 -22.53 58.66
C GLN A 121 -36.59 -23.76 59.16
N PHE A 122 -36.33 -24.93 58.58
CA PHE A 122 -36.95 -26.18 59.01
C PHE A 122 -36.58 -26.54 60.46
N TYR A 123 -35.30 -26.45 60.83
CA TYR A 123 -34.87 -26.70 62.21
C TYR A 123 -35.48 -25.72 63.21
N LEU A 124 -35.56 -24.43 62.87
CA LEU A 124 -36.22 -23.43 63.72
C LEU A 124 -37.69 -23.75 63.92
N GLN A 125 -38.41 -24.09 62.85
CA GLN A 125 -39.81 -24.48 62.92
C GLN A 125 -40.02 -25.73 63.80
N GLN A 126 -39.13 -26.71 63.71
CA GLN A 126 -39.17 -27.91 64.55
C GLN A 126 -38.89 -27.57 66.03
N ALA A 127 -37.90 -26.72 66.31
CA ALA A 127 -37.57 -26.28 67.66
C ALA A 127 -38.73 -25.54 68.33
N ASP A 128 -39.40 -24.64 67.60
CA ASP A 128 -40.58 -23.92 68.08
C ASP A 128 -41.76 -24.86 68.37
N GLN A 129 -41.97 -25.89 67.54
CA GLN A 129 -42.99 -26.92 67.81
C GLN A 129 -42.67 -27.71 69.09
N THR A 130 -41.43 -28.16 69.28
CA THR A 130 -41.04 -28.87 70.52
C THR A 130 -41.19 -28.02 71.77
N ARG A 131 -40.95 -26.70 71.68
CA ARG A 131 -41.11 -25.77 72.80
C ARG A 131 -42.57 -25.57 73.20
N ASN A 132 -43.50 -25.67 72.24
CA ASN A 132 -44.94 -25.59 72.50
C ASN A 132 -45.53 -26.91 73.05
N PHE A 133 -44.91 -28.06 72.78
CA PHE A 133 -45.34 -29.35 73.34
C PHE A 133 -44.76 -29.66 74.74
N SER A 134 -43.75 -28.92 75.22
CA SER A 134 -43.16 -29.13 76.56
C SER A 134 -43.91 -28.46 77.72
N TYR A 135 -44.96 -27.69 77.44
CA TYR A 135 -45.85 -27.11 78.47
C TYR A 135 -47.20 -27.82 78.43
N THR A 136 -47.29 -29.01 79.03
CA THR A 136 -48.59 -29.51 79.49
C THR A 136 -49.07 -28.56 80.61
N PRO A 137 -50.26 -27.94 80.50
CA PRO A 137 -50.76 -27.09 81.58
C PRO A 137 -50.91 -27.95 82.83
N ARG A 138 -50.24 -27.56 83.93
CA ARG A 138 -50.52 -28.16 85.24
C ARG A 138 -52.00 -27.92 85.53
N PRO A 139 -52.77 -28.94 85.97
CA PRO A 139 -54.12 -28.72 86.41
C PRO A 139 -54.09 -27.73 87.59
N PRO A 140 -55.07 -26.80 87.68
CA PRO A 140 -55.10 -25.81 88.74
C PRO A 140 -55.18 -26.53 90.08
N ASP A 141 -54.31 -26.12 91.01
CA ASP A 141 -54.31 -26.61 92.38
C ASP A 141 -55.58 -26.07 93.07
N VAL A 142 -56.53 -26.97 93.35
CA VAL A 142 -57.78 -26.62 94.03
C VAL A 142 -57.63 -27.02 95.50
N PHE A 143 -57.08 -26.10 96.29
CA PHE A 143 -57.22 -26.06 97.75
C PHE A 143 -57.70 -24.67 98.16
#